data_AF-A0A535JEJ3-F1
#
_entry.id   AF-A0A535JEJ3-F1
#
_cell.length_a   1.000
_cell.length_b   1.000
_cell.length_c   1.000
_cell.angle_alpha   90.00
_cell.angle_beta   90.00
_cell.angle_gamma   90.00
#
_symmetry.space_group_name_H-M   'P 1'
#
loop_
_entity.id
_entity.type
_entity.pdbx_description
1 polymer ?
#
loop_
_entity_poly.entity_id
_entity_poly.type
_entity_poly.pdbx_seq_one_letter_code
_entity_poly.pdbx_strand_id
1 'polypeptide(L)'
;MTARVVGVFPPRARALRRRLFDALELAFPIRFEGRDQGDFGGLDAAVFVDAPAPTQRPPCPSLWFERGDVERPQNGKVRLSSDTLLDGRLRGRVLTDGEADAAPVLRPSFPARVLAATANGPVWVTSQDAGPPRRYLAAFAPAELEVDEPLRARFRSGSFIGLLPLVHLLREINTEWSWSDPPPRACFIIDDPNLHSLTYGHVDFRRLVAHAARGGYHVAIASTPIDYGFVHPAARALFAAHTGQISLAVHGNNHERHELSGVRSEAEALAIAAQAIRRSERLERQSGLRVPRVMCAPHEECGRLMQTALFRLGFDALCKEPSWRVSHDADNPEAVLTGWEPAQTLAGLPVLPRYRLLGDEEDLVFRSYLNLPILLYFHHWDLAGGPEVLDAAADLVNRVRPHDWMSLADLCRSNVVSRRTGETLVVRPYARRVSVRVDADVRRIVVEAAPSEPPVEVRVSCGSLSTLGLSGRSLMIPGPFASRAEIEMVSAEALSDETFPPPPPRMWPAVRRAMTESRDRLGPLSDRLWGRPASR
;
A
#
# COMPACT_ATOMS: atom_id res chain seq x y z
N MET A 1 -14.86 7.72 22.99
CA MET A 1 -15.75 6.80 22.25
C MET A 1 -15.31 5.37 22.53
N THR A 2 -16.24 4.44 22.75
CA THR A 2 -15.96 3.04 23.09
C THR A 2 -15.84 2.21 21.82
N ALA A 3 -14.81 1.36 21.72
CA ALA A 3 -14.65 0.42 20.60
C ALA A 3 -15.85 -0.54 20.54
N ARG A 4 -16.26 -0.94 19.33
CA ARG A 4 -17.33 -1.93 19.15
C ARG A 4 -16.85 -3.30 19.62
N VAL A 5 -17.74 -4.09 20.21
CA VAL A 5 -17.40 -5.38 20.83
C VAL A 5 -17.89 -6.54 19.96
N VAL A 6 -16.98 -7.44 19.58
CA VAL A 6 -17.27 -8.65 18.83
C VAL A 6 -17.05 -9.87 19.72
N GLY A 7 -18.13 -10.61 20.02
CA GLY A 7 -18.01 -11.86 20.77
C GLY A 7 -17.52 -13.00 19.88
N VAL A 8 -16.53 -13.76 20.35
CA VAL A 8 -16.00 -14.95 19.69
C VAL A 8 -16.36 -16.17 20.52
N PHE A 9 -17.06 -17.11 19.90
CA PHE A 9 -17.67 -18.26 20.54
C PHE A 9 -17.09 -19.57 19.97
N PRO A 10 -16.72 -20.54 20.81
CA PRO A 10 -16.55 -20.44 22.28
C PRO A 10 -15.32 -19.59 22.65
N PRO A 11 -15.08 -19.26 23.94
CA PRO A 11 -13.93 -18.45 24.34
C PRO A 11 -12.58 -19.05 23.89
N ARG A 12 -12.51 -20.38 23.80
CA ARG A 12 -11.33 -21.11 23.30
C ARG A 12 -11.01 -20.77 21.83
N ALA A 13 -12.00 -20.47 20.99
CA ALA A 13 -11.76 -20.09 19.61
C ALA A 13 -10.98 -18.77 19.51
N ARG A 14 -11.28 -17.79 20.38
CA ARG A 14 -10.47 -16.57 20.52
C ARG A 14 -9.05 -16.88 20.99
N ALA A 15 -8.93 -17.72 22.01
CA ALA A 15 -7.63 -18.06 22.60
C ALA A 15 -6.70 -18.78 21.59
N LEU A 16 -7.25 -19.63 20.73
CA LEU A 16 -6.49 -20.33 19.68
C LEU A 16 -6.06 -19.42 18.53
N ARG A 17 -6.75 -18.31 18.30
CA ARG A 17 -6.52 -17.37 17.18
C ARG A 17 -6.13 -15.97 17.67
N ARG A 18 -5.31 -15.93 18.72
CA ARG A 18 -5.02 -14.69 19.46
C ARG A 18 -4.34 -13.65 18.56
N ARG A 19 -3.27 -14.00 17.85
CA ARG A 19 -2.53 -13.06 16.99
C ARG A 19 -3.39 -12.54 15.87
N LEU A 20 -4.23 -13.40 15.28
CA LEU A 20 -5.18 -12.97 14.26
C LEU A 20 -6.16 -11.91 14.80
N PHE A 21 -6.81 -12.18 15.94
CA PHE A 21 -7.77 -11.24 16.52
C PHE A 21 -7.08 -9.96 16.99
N ASP A 22 -5.92 -10.06 17.64
CA ASP A 22 -5.12 -8.90 18.05
C ASP A 22 -4.75 -8.02 16.81
N ALA A 23 -4.36 -8.63 15.68
CA ALA A 23 -4.09 -7.91 14.44
C ALA A 23 -5.34 -7.24 13.85
N LEU A 24 -6.51 -7.88 13.96
CA LEU A 24 -7.79 -7.29 13.51
C LEU A 24 -8.25 -6.13 14.43
N GLU A 25 -7.94 -6.15 15.73
CA GLU A 25 -8.17 -5.01 16.64
C GLU A 25 -7.26 -3.81 16.30
N LEU A 26 -6.08 -4.04 15.73
CA LEU A 26 -5.25 -2.96 15.20
C LEU A 26 -5.81 -2.40 13.88
N ALA A 27 -6.32 -3.28 13.01
CA ALA A 27 -6.86 -2.91 11.71
C ALA A 27 -8.24 -2.23 11.75
N PHE A 28 -9.03 -2.48 12.80
CA PHE A 28 -10.41 -2.00 12.94
C PHE A 28 -10.65 -1.43 14.35
N PRO A 29 -11.50 -0.40 14.52
CA PRO A 29 -11.78 0.21 15.83
C PRO A 29 -12.73 -0.65 16.68
N ILE A 30 -12.34 -1.90 16.94
CA ILE A 30 -13.14 -2.93 17.61
C ILE A 30 -12.34 -3.62 18.73
N ARG A 31 -13.03 -4.46 19.49
CA ARG A 31 -12.44 -5.39 20.45
C ARG A 31 -13.10 -6.76 20.31
N PHE A 32 -12.30 -7.82 20.31
CA PHE A 32 -12.78 -9.20 20.37
C PHE A 32 -12.77 -9.71 21.81
N GLU A 33 -13.84 -10.39 22.20
CA GLU A 33 -13.98 -11.00 23.52
C GLU A 33 -14.42 -12.45 23.40
N GLY A 34 -13.79 -13.34 24.15
CA GLY A 34 -14.22 -14.74 24.21
C GLY A 34 -15.51 -14.82 25.02
N ARG A 35 -16.57 -15.44 24.49
CA ARG A 35 -17.90 -15.49 25.12
C ARG A 35 -18.46 -16.90 25.15
N ASP A 36 -19.17 -17.23 26.22
CA ASP A 36 -19.88 -18.50 26.38
C ASP A 36 -21.21 -18.48 25.64
N GLN A 37 -21.71 -19.66 25.27
CA GLN A 37 -22.93 -19.78 24.48
C GLN A 37 -24.12 -19.06 25.15
N GLY A 38 -24.78 -18.18 24.40
CA GLY A 38 -25.93 -17.41 24.87
C GLY A 38 -25.59 -16.07 25.54
N ASP A 39 -24.31 -15.80 25.83
CA ASP A 39 -23.88 -14.50 26.37
C ASP A 39 -23.72 -13.47 25.24
N PHE A 40 -24.84 -12.85 24.84
CA PHE A 40 -24.89 -11.84 23.79
C PHE A 40 -24.94 -10.39 24.31
N GLY A 41 -24.82 -10.19 25.63
CA GLY A 41 -24.96 -8.89 26.26
C GLY A 41 -23.87 -7.90 25.81
N GLY A 42 -24.28 -6.77 25.25
CA GLY A 42 -23.38 -5.67 24.87
C GLY A 42 -22.54 -5.93 23.62
N LEU A 43 -22.90 -6.93 22.80
CA LEU A 43 -22.18 -7.25 21.57
C LEU A 43 -22.73 -6.48 20.36
N ASP A 44 -21.83 -5.93 19.56
CA ASP A 44 -22.12 -5.35 18.24
C ASP A 44 -22.11 -6.42 17.13
N ALA A 45 -21.39 -7.53 17.34
CA ALA A 45 -21.43 -8.70 16.49
C ALA A 45 -21.03 -9.98 17.22
N ALA A 46 -21.35 -11.14 16.63
CA ALA A 46 -20.96 -12.46 17.13
C ALA A 46 -20.30 -13.32 16.05
N VAL A 47 -19.18 -13.96 16.39
CA VAL A 47 -18.43 -14.87 15.52
C VAL A 47 -18.37 -16.25 16.16
N PHE A 48 -18.82 -17.26 15.45
CA PHE A 48 -18.87 -18.64 15.91
C PHE A 48 -17.89 -19.49 15.09
N VAL A 49 -16.94 -20.13 15.76
CA VAL A 49 -15.95 -21.03 15.14
C VAL A 49 -16.02 -22.37 15.85
N ASP A 50 -16.35 -23.44 15.11
CA ASP A 50 -16.54 -24.79 15.66
C ASP A 50 -17.50 -24.83 16.88
N ALA A 51 -18.48 -23.93 16.89
CA ALA A 51 -19.43 -23.77 17.99
C ALA A 51 -20.77 -24.44 17.67
N PRO A 52 -21.45 -25.06 18.65
CA PRO A 52 -22.80 -25.55 18.46
C PRO A 52 -23.76 -24.40 18.15
N ALA A 53 -24.82 -24.70 17.38
CA ALA A 53 -25.87 -23.72 17.10
C ALA A 53 -26.45 -23.17 18.42
N PRO A 54 -26.55 -21.84 18.59
CA PRO A 54 -27.10 -21.27 19.82
C PRO A 54 -28.60 -21.57 19.94
N THR A 55 -29.06 -21.79 21.17
CA THR A 55 -30.48 -22.01 21.47
C THR A 55 -31.34 -20.77 21.20
N GLN A 56 -30.73 -19.58 21.26
CA GLN A 56 -31.35 -18.30 20.94
C GLN A 56 -30.56 -17.61 19.82
N ARG A 57 -31.26 -16.93 18.92
CA ARG A 57 -30.65 -16.16 17.85
C ARG A 57 -29.91 -14.95 18.46
N PRO A 58 -28.64 -14.67 18.06
CA PRO A 58 -27.96 -13.44 18.47
C PRO A 58 -28.77 -12.20 18.05
N PRO A 59 -28.90 -11.18 18.93
CA PRO A 59 -29.58 -9.92 18.63
C PRO A 59 -28.74 -8.98 17.75
N CYS A 60 -27.54 -9.40 17.33
CA CYS A 60 -26.58 -8.63 16.55
C CYS A 60 -26.12 -9.40 15.29
N PRO A 61 -25.53 -8.72 14.28
CA PRO A 61 -24.94 -9.36 13.11
C PRO A 61 -24.00 -10.49 13.49
N SER A 62 -24.07 -11.60 12.77
CA SER A 62 -23.38 -12.82 13.18
C SER A 62 -22.81 -13.63 12.03
N LEU A 63 -21.64 -14.22 12.26
CA LEU A 63 -20.90 -15.05 11.31
C LEU A 63 -20.59 -16.41 11.93
N TRP A 64 -21.02 -17.46 11.25
CA TRP A 64 -20.75 -18.84 11.61
C TRP A 64 -19.77 -19.45 10.61
N PHE A 65 -18.76 -20.13 11.15
CA PHE A 65 -17.84 -20.94 10.37
C PHE A 65 -18.15 -22.41 10.58
N GLU A 66 -18.34 -23.15 9.48
CA GLU A 66 -18.62 -24.59 9.50
C GLU A 66 -17.41 -25.39 10.02
N ARG A 67 -16.20 -24.93 9.72
CA ARG A 67 -14.94 -25.52 10.18
C ARG A 67 -13.92 -24.48 10.59
N GLY A 68 -13.11 -24.82 11.59
CA GLY A 68 -11.99 -24.01 12.07
C GLY A 68 -10.74 -24.04 11.18
N ASP A 69 -10.35 -25.22 10.66
CA ASP A 69 -9.09 -25.43 9.92
C ASP A 69 -9.24 -26.46 8.78
N VAL A 70 -8.30 -26.44 7.82
CA VAL A 70 -8.23 -27.35 6.66
C VAL A 70 -7.03 -28.29 6.77
N GLU A 71 -7.27 -29.60 6.91
CA GLU A 71 -6.19 -30.59 7.02
C GLU A 71 -5.42 -30.81 5.71
N ARG A 72 -6.08 -30.60 4.56
CA ARG A 72 -5.51 -30.82 3.21
C ARG A 72 -5.96 -29.70 2.27
N PRO A 73 -5.24 -28.57 2.22
CA PRO A 73 -5.57 -27.48 1.31
C PRO A 73 -5.46 -27.94 -0.16
N GLN A 74 -6.40 -27.50 -0.98
CA GLN A 74 -6.44 -27.76 -2.42
C GLN A 74 -6.84 -26.49 -3.16
N ASN A 75 -5.97 -26.08 -4.08
CA ASN A 75 -6.17 -24.89 -4.91
C ASN A 75 -7.41 -25.05 -5.79
N GLY A 76 -8.27 -24.05 -5.78
CA GLY A 76 -9.47 -24.01 -6.61
C GLY A 76 -9.91 -22.60 -6.95
N LYS A 77 -10.97 -22.50 -7.76
CA LYS A 77 -11.58 -21.21 -8.13
C LYS A 77 -12.80 -20.94 -7.26
N VAL A 78 -12.88 -19.71 -6.75
CA VAL A 78 -14.01 -19.19 -5.98
C VAL A 78 -14.69 -18.08 -6.76
N ARG A 79 -15.96 -18.29 -7.07
CA ARG A 79 -16.82 -17.32 -7.72
C ARG A 79 -17.55 -16.51 -6.66
N LEU A 80 -17.22 -15.23 -6.59
CA LEU A 80 -17.95 -14.23 -5.82
C LEU A 80 -19.21 -13.83 -6.60
N SER A 81 -20.34 -13.76 -5.91
CA SER A 81 -21.62 -13.39 -6.52
C SER A 81 -21.63 -11.93 -6.98
N SER A 82 -22.62 -11.55 -7.79
CA SER A 82 -22.88 -10.14 -8.13
C SER A 82 -23.78 -9.44 -7.09
N ASP A 83 -23.93 -10.03 -5.91
CA ASP A 83 -24.82 -9.54 -4.86
C ASP A 83 -24.38 -8.15 -4.37
N THR A 84 -25.35 -7.23 -4.20
CA THR A 84 -25.08 -5.86 -3.76
C THR A 84 -24.56 -5.78 -2.33
N LEU A 85 -24.71 -6.84 -1.55
CA LEU A 85 -24.10 -6.96 -0.23
C LEU A 85 -22.58 -7.01 -0.31
N LEU A 86 -22.00 -7.60 -1.35
CA LEU A 86 -20.55 -7.57 -1.54
C LEU A 86 -20.08 -6.18 -1.94
N ASP A 87 -18.83 -5.87 -1.60
CA ASP A 87 -18.15 -4.68 -2.10
C ASP A 87 -18.05 -4.72 -3.64
N GLY A 88 -18.26 -3.59 -4.30
CA GLY A 88 -18.24 -3.49 -5.77
C GLY A 88 -16.95 -4.00 -6.40
N ARG A 89 -15.82 -3.94 -5.68
CA ARG A 89 -14.51 -4.46 -6.13
C ARG A 89 -14.47 -5.98 -6.22
N LEU A 90 -15.31 -6.66 -5.44
CA LEU A 90 -15.39 -8.12 -5.31
C LEU A 90 -16.50 -8.75 -6.18
N ARG A 91 -17.54 -7.98 -6.52
CA ARG A 91 -18.74 -8.50 -7.20
C ARG A 91 -18.42 -9.19 -8.52
N GLY A 92 -18.94 -10.40 -8.70
CA GLY A 92 -18.87 -11.17 -9.93
C GLY A 92 -17.47 -11.70 -10.28
N ARG A 93 -16.49 -11.54 -9.39
CA ARG A 93 -15.10 -11.98 -9.63
C ARG A 93 -14.96 -13.48 -9.43
N VAL A 94 -14.03 -14.07 -10.17
CA VAL A 94 -13.55 -15.44 -9.95
C VAL A 94 -12.09 -15.35 -9.55
N LEU A 95 -11.77 -15.79 -8.33
CA LEU A 95 -10.43 -15.68 -7.74
C LEU A 95 -9.93 -17.06 -7.32
N THR A 96 -8.63 -17.22 -7.21
CA THR A 96 -7.97 -18.45 -6.79
C THR A 96 -7.75 -18.44 -5.29
N ASP A 97 -8.04 -19.57 -4.64
CA ASP A 97 -7.74 -19.77 -3.23
C ASP A 97 -7.18 -21.18 -3.00
N GLY A 98 -6.22 -21.29 -2.08
CA GLY A 98 -5.54 -22.55 -1.76
C GLY A 98 -6.38 -23.55 -0.99
N GLU A 99 -7.53 -23.17 -0.48
CA GLU A 99 -8.45 -24.03 0.28
C GLU A 99 -9.78 -24.27 -0.45
N ALA A 100 -9.98 -23.66 -1.62
CA ALA A 100 -11.26 -23.64 -2.32
C ALA A 100 -11.82 -25.05 -2.63
N ASP A 101 -11.00 -25.96 -3.15
CA ASP A 101 -11.50 -27.29 -3.54
C ASP A 101 -11.69 -28.22 -2.34
N ALA A 102 -11.06 -27.90 -1.21
CA ALA A 102 -11.27 -28.57 0.08
C ALA A 102 -12.49 -28.02 0.86
N ALA A 103 -13.15 -26.98 0.33
CA ALA A 103 -14.25 -26.30 1.02
C ALA A 103 -15.47 -27.19 1.25
N PRO A 104 -15.97 -27.31 2.50
CA PRO A 104 -17.25 -27.95 2.74
C PRO A 104 -18.35 -27.15 2.04
N VAL A 105 -19.23 -27.88 1.35
CA VAL A 105 -20.41 -27.29 0.70
C VAL A 105 -21.42 -26.93 1.79
N LEU A 106 -21.74 -25.64 1.90
CA LEU A 106 -22.66 -25.14 2.90
C LEU A 106 -24.10 -25.56 2.59
N ARG A 107 -24.80 -26.03 3.63
CA ARG A 107 -26.22 -26.39 3.59
C ARG A 107 -26.97 -25.59 4.68
N PRO A 108 -27.24 -24.30 4.44
CA PRO A 108 -27.89 -23.46 5.44
C PRO A 108 -29.29 -24.01 5.78
N SER A 109 -29.64 -24.01 7.06
CA SER A 109 -30.98 -24.40 7.55
C SER A 109 -32.04 -23.31 7.33
N PHE A 110 -31.67 -22.21 6.66
CA PHE A 110 -32.50 -21.05 6.40
C PHE A 110 -32.42 -20.68 4.91
N PRO A 111 -33.45 -20.00 4.35
CA PRO A 111 -33.38 -19.43 3.01
C PRO A 111 -32.18 -18.48 2.91
N ALA A 112 -31.25 -18.78 2.00
CA ALA A 112 -29.95 -18.13 1.95
C ALA A 112 -29.63 -17.60 0.55
N ARG A 113 -28.93 -16.47 0.52
CA ARG A 113 -28.31 -15.88 -0.66
C ARG A 113 -26.85 -16.32 -0.69
N VAL A 114 -26.40 -16.80 -1.85
CA VAL A 114 -25.00 -17.22 -2.04
C VAL A 114 -24.14 -15.99 -2.31
N LEU A 115 -23.14 -15.76 -1.46
CA LEU A 115 -22.16 -14.69 -1.61
C LEU A 115 -20.90 -15.19 -2.32
N ALA A 116 -20.47 -16.42 -2.06
CA ALA A 116 -19.39 -17.08 -2.79
C ALA A 116 -19.65 -18.58 -2.96
N ALA A 117 -19.16 -19.15 -4.07
CA ALA A 117 -19.27 -20.57 -4.38
C ALA A 117 -18.01 -21.09 -5.10
N THR A 118 -17.72 -22.38 -4.90
CA THR A 118 -16.71 -23.14 -5.67
C THR A 118 -17.41 -23.99 -6.73
N ALA A 119 -16.66 -24.84 -7.45
CA ALA A 119 -17.27 -25.83 -8.33
C ALA A 119 -18.17 -26.83 -7.58
N ASN A 120 -17.88 -27.09 -6.29
CA ASN A 120 -18.59 -28.06 -5.47
C ASN A 120 -19.88 -27.51 -4.84
N GLY A 121 -19.97 -26.19 -4.64
CA GLY A 121 -21.18 -25.53 -4.14
C GLY A 121 -20.90 -24.26 -3.34
N PRO A 122 -21.90 -23.74 -2.59
CA PRO A 122 -21.77 -22.52 -1.80
C PRO A 122 -20.73 -22.68 -0.67
N VAL A 123 -19.86 -21.68 -0.52
CA VAL A 123 -18.83 -21.61 0.54
C VAL A 123 -18.96 -20.38 1.42
N TRP A 124 -19.80 -19.41 1.01
CA TRP A 124 -20.20 -18.29 1.84
C TRP A 124 -21.60 -17.85 1.46
N VAL A 125 -22.50 -17.76 2.45
CA VAL A 125 -23.90 -17.41 2.27
C VAL A 125 -24.36 -16.43 3.35
N THR A 126 -25.48 -15.75 3.09
CA THR A 126 -26.16 -14.90 4.08
C THR A 126 -27.66 -15.16 4.08
N SER A 127 -28.36 -14.84 5.18
CA SER A 127 -29.81 -14.98 5.27
C SER A 127 -30.53 -14.13 4.22
N GLN A 128 -31.57 -14.68 3.59
CA GLN A 128 -32.35 -14.00 2.55
C GLN A 128 -33.20 -12.85 3.09
N ASP A 129 -33.62 -12.92 4.35
CA ASP A 129 -34.36 -11.86 5.03
C ASP A 129 -33.48 -10.59 5.11
N ALA A 130 -33.85 -9.54 4.39
CA ALA A 130 -33.02 -8.35 4.17
C ALA A 130 -32.83 -7.45 5.40
N GLY A 131 -33.47 -7.76 6.53
CA GLY A 131 -33.44 -6.94 7.75
C GLY A 131 -32.25 -7.28 8.68
N PRO A 132 -31.60 -6.28 9.30
CA PRO A 132 -30.63 -6.51 10.36
C PRO A 132 -31.32 -7.11 11.61
N PRO A 133 -30.62 -7.92 12.42
CA PRO A 133 -29.23 -8.34 12.25
C PRO A 133 -29.05 -9.48 11.22
N ARG A 134 -28.10 -9.30 10.30
CA ARG A 134 -27.78 -10.27 9.25
C ARG A 134 -27.06 -11.49 9.81
N ARG A 135 -27.27 -12.63 9.16
CA ARG A 135 -26.60 -13.90 9.46
C ARG A 135 -25.73 -14.32 8.29
N TYR A 136 -24.50 -14.71 8.57
CA TYR A 136 -23.53 -15.18 7.59
C TYR A 136 -23.07 -16.59 7.93
N LEU A 137 -23.02 -17.48 6.97
CA LEU A 137 -22.41 -18.80 7.13
C LEU A 137 -21.27 -18.92 6.13
N ALA A 138 -20.08 -19.28 6.59
CA ALA A 138 -18.87 -19.45 5.79
C ALA A 138 -18.25 -20.83 6.03
N ALA A 139 -17.60 -21.36 5.01
CA ALA A 139 -17.02 -22.70 5.04
C ALA A 139 -15.85 -22.84 6.04
N PHE A 140 -15.02 -21.80 6.15
CA PHE A 140 -13.78 -21.84 6.92
C PHE A 140 -13.57 -20.61 7.76
N ALA A 141 -13.21 -20.82 9.03
CA ALA A 141 -12.61 -19.77 9.82
C ALA A 141 -11.17 -19.54 9.33
N PRO A 142 -10.66 -18.31 9.44
CA PRO A 142 -9.24 -18.06 9.23
C PRO A 142 -8.42 -18.79 10.31
N ALA A 143 -7.33 -19.45 9.93
CA ALA A 143 -6.39 -20.03 10.87
C ALA A 143 -5.64 -18.94 11.65
N GLU A 144 -4.98 -19.33 12.74
CA GLU A 144 -4.11 -18.44 13.50
C GLU A 144 -2.93 -17.95 12.65
N LEU A 145 -2.52 -16.69 12.86
CA LEU A 145 -1.34 -16.14 12.19
C LEU A 145 -0.08 -16.82 12.73
N GLU A 146 0.90 -17.11 11.87
CA GLU A 146 2.25 -17.45 12.33
C GLU A 146 2.88 -16.25 13.04
N VAL A 147 3.94 -16.48 13.83
CA VAL A 147 4.60 -15.40 14.58
C VAL A 147 4.93 -14.25 13.64
N ASP A 148 5.70 -14.47 12.58
CA ASP A 148 6.19 -13.43 11.66
C ASP A 148 5.27 -13.16 10.46
N GLU A 149 3.99 -13.56 10.53
CA GLU A 149 3.06 -13.45 9.41
C GLU A 149 2.25 -12.14 9.46
N PRO A 150 2.30 -11.30 8.41
CA PRO A 150 1.44 -10.13 8.34
C PRO A 150 -0.01 -10.53 8.04
N LEU A 151 -0.98 -9.78 8.56
CA LEU A 151 -2.41 -10.01 8.32
C LEU A 151 -2.74 -10.07 6.81
N ARG A 152 -2.05 -9.25 6.01
CA ARG A 152 -2.16 -9.21 4.55
C ARG A 152 -1.87 -10.56 3.87
N ALA A 153 -1.05 -11.42 4.46
CA ALA A 153 -0.73 -12.75 3.91
C ALA A 153 -1.98 -13.66 3.81
N ARG A 154 -2.98 -13.44 4.68
CA ARG A 154 -4.27 -14.15 4.71
C ARG A 154 -5.37 -13.44 3.90
N PHE A 155 -5.01 -12.39 3.16
CA PHE A 155 -5.96 -11.61 2.39
C PHE A 155 -5.39 -11.23 1.03
N ARG A 156 -5.12 -12.25 0.22
CA ARG A 156 -4.50 -12.15 -1.10
C ARG A 156 -4.97 -13.27 -2.03
N SER A 157 -4.57 -13.19 -3.30
CA SER A 157 -4.71 -14.32 -4.23
C SER A 157 -4.05 -15.58 -3.64
N GLY A 158 -4.79 -16.68 -3.64
CA GLY A 158 -4.38 -17.95 -3.02
C GLY A 158 -4.67 -18.08 -1.52
N SER A 159 -5.04 -17.01 -0.81
CA SER A 159 -5.45 -17.08 0.61
C SER A 159 -6.33 -15.90 0.99
N PHE A 160 -7.64 -16.09 0.95
CA PHE A 160 -8.63 -15.08 1.33
C PHE A 160 -9.97 -15.65 1.83
N ILE A 161 -10.35 -16.88 1.45
CA ILE A 161 -11.73 -17.36 1.66
C ILE A 161 -12.10 -17.52 3.13
N GLY A 162 -11.11 -17.81 3.99
CA GLY A 162 -11.31 -17.86 5.44
C GLY A 162 -11.47 -16.47 6.07
N LEU A 163 -10.66 -15.49 5.64
CA LEU A 163 -10.64 -14.17 6.27
C LEU A 163 -11.68 -13.19 5.69
N LEU A 164 -12.04 -13.32 4.41
CA LEU A 164 -12.95 -12.40 3.72
C LEU A 164 -14.32 -12.25 4.40
N PRO A 165 -15.04 -13.31 4.80
CA PRO A 165 -16.32 -13.18 5.51
C PRO A 165 -16.20 -12.42 6.82
N LEU A 166 -15.09 -12.60 7.55
CA LEU A 166 -14.84 -11.88 8.80
C LEU A 166 -14.59 -10.40 8.52
N VAL A 167 -13.69 -10.07 7.60
CA VAL A 167 -13.42 -8.67 7.20
C VAL A 167 -14.68 -7.98 6.69
N HIS A 168 -15.53 -8.70 5.95
CA HIS A 168 -16.83 -8.20 5.50
C HIS A 168 -17.74 -7.84 6.68
N LEU A 169 -17.90 -8.73 7.66
CA LEU A 169 -18.67 -8.46 8.88
C LEU A 169 -18.11 -7.25 9.64
N LEU A 170 -16.78 -7.18 9.80
CA LEU A 170 -16.12 -6.09 10.52
C LEU A 170 -16.34 -4.73 9.84
N ARG A 171 -16.37 -4.69 8.50
CA ARG A 171 -16.70 -3.47 7.76
C ARG A 171 -18.18 -3.11 7.89
N GLU A 172 -19.08 -4.08 7.85
CA GLU A 172 -20.52 -3.86 8.04
C GLU A 172 -20.81 -3.21 9.39
N ILE A 173 -20.20 -3.71 10.46
CA ILE A 173 -20.38 -3.13 11.80
C ILE A 173 -19.54 -1.87 12.01
N ASN A 174 -18.76 -1.37 11.07
CA ASN A 174 -17.96 -0.15 11.26
C ASN A 174 -18.32 0.96 10.26
N THR A 175 -19.45 0.87 9.56
CA THR A 175 -19.85 1.84 8.53
C THR A 175 -19.93 3.29 9.03
N GLU A 176 -20.43 3.53 10.24
CA GLU A 176 -20.49 4.88 10.83
C GLU A 176 -19.12 5.40 11.28
N TRP A 177 -18.12 4.51 11.36
CA TRP A 177 -16.79 4.76 11.93
C TRP A 177 -15.70 4.65 10.88
N SER A 178 -16.09 4.44 9.61
CA SER A 178 -15.18 4.21 8.51
C SER A 178 -14.36 5.46 8.24
N TRP A 179 -13.07 5.24 8.07
CA TRP A 179 -12.20 6.23 7.48
C TRP A 179 -12.71 6.59 6.08
N SER A 180 -12.65 7.87 5.75
CA SER A 180 -12.63 8.34 4.37
C SER A 180 -11.27 7.96 3.81
N ASP A 181 -11.30 6.94 2.95
CA ASP A 181 -10.11 6.44 2.28
C ASP A 181 -9.60 7.45 1.25
N PRO A 182 -8.28 7.49 1.04
CA PRO A 182 -7.68 8.12 -0.13
C PRO A 182 -8.37 7.66 -1.44
N PRO A 183 -8.54 8.54 -2.46
CA PRO A 183 -9.14 8.15 -3.75
C PRO A 183 -8.34 7.02 -4.41
N PRO A 184 -8.86 6.12 -5.24
CA PRO A 184 -8.04 5.10 -5.88
C PRO A 184 -6.91 5.74 -6.71
N ARG A 185 -5.64 5.37 -6.46
CA ARG A 185 -4.45 6.01 -7.06
C ARG A 185 -3.57 4.97 -7.76
N ALA A 186 -3.00 5.33 -8.90
CA ALA A 186 -2.06 4.47 -9.61
C ALA A 186 -0.87 5.26 -10.20
N CYS A 187 0.26 4.58 -10.38
CA CYS A 187 1.43 5.13 -11.07
C CYS A 187 2.30 3.99 -11.60
N PHE A 188 2.79 4.15 -12.84
CA PHE A 188 3.85 3.31 -13.38
C PHE A 188 5.23 3.83 -12.96
N ILE A 189 6.16 2.94 -12.66
CA ILE A 189 7.54 3.30 -12.31
C ILE A 189 8.49 2.54 -13.24
N ILE A 190 9.36 3.27 -13.94
CA ILE A 190 10.46 2.65 -14.72
C ILE A 190 11.76 2.87 -13.98
N ASP A 191 12.37 1.78 -13.52
CA ASP A 191 13.67 1.79 -12.85
C ASP A 191 14.80 1.83 -13.89
N ASP A 192 15.82 2.66 -13.62
CA ASP A 192 17.10 2.84 -14.32
C ASP A 192 17.27 3.92 -15.41
N PRO A 193 16.26 4.28 -16.25
CA PRO A 193 16.49 5.23 -17.33
C PRO A 193 16.99 6.58 -16.83
N ASN A 194 18.06 7.06 -17.48
CA ASN A 194 18.53 8.43 -17.34
C ASN A 194 18.03 9.32 -18.48
N LEU A 195 18.34 10.61 -18.40
CA LEU A 195 17.89 11.63 -19.35
C LEU A 195 19.02 12.09 -20.28
N HIS A 196 20.06 11.26 -20.50
CA HIS A 196 21.16 11.60 -21.42
C HIS A 196 20.73 11.63 -22.90
N SER A 197 19.55 11.08 -23.23
CA SER A 197 18.96 11.06 -24.57
C SER A 197 17.42 11.00 -24.49
N LEU A 198 16.73 11.07 -25.62
CA LEU A 198 15.28 10.82 -25.73
C LEU A 198 14.91 9.33 -25.68
N THR A 199 15.91 8.44 -25.61
CA THR A 199 15.72 6.98 -25.56
C THR A 199 16.61 6.37 -24.47
N TYR A 200 16.22 5.20 -23.96
CA TYR A 200 17.01 4.38 -23.05
C TYR A 200 16.57 2.92 -23.20
N GLY A 201 17.46 2.04 -23.71
CA GLY A 201 17.06 0.68 -24.10
C GLY A 201 15.81 0.69 -25.00
N HIS A 202 14.75 -0.03 -24.60
CA HIS A 202 13.50 -0.07 -25.37
C HIS A 202 12.54 1.09 -25.06
N VAL A 203 12.92 2.01 -24.17
CA VAL A 203 12.13 3.21 -23.87
C VAL A 203 12.46 4.30 -24.89
N ASP A 204 11.44 4.79 -25.60
CA ASP A 204 11.45 6.10 -26.26
C ASP A 204 10.52 7.03 -25.49
N PHE A 205 11.06 8.05 -24.83
CA PHE A 205 10.27 8.93 -23.97
C PHE A 205 9.16 9.66 -24.74
N ARG A 206 9.35 9.96 -26.04
CA ARG A 206 8.29 10.59 -26.86
C ARG A 206 7.12 9.64 -27.06
N ARG A 207 7.43 8.38 -27.38
CA ARG A 207 6.40 7.34 -27.56
C ARG A 207 5.71 7.05 -26.24
N LEU A 208 6.47 6.95 -25.14
CA LEU A 208 5.95 6.71 -23.79
C LEU A 208 4.97 7.81 -23.35
N VAL A 209 5.35 9.09 -23.49
CA VAL A 209 4.48 10.22 -23.13
C VAL A 209 3.22 10.26 -24.01
N ALA A 210 3.35 10.06 -25.31
CA ALA A 210 2.20 10.01 -26.21
C ALA A 210 1.25 8.84 -25.86
N HIS A 211 1.80 7.72 -25.41
CA HIS A 211 1.03 6.56 -24.98
C HIS A 211 0.32 6.82 -23.65
N ALA A 212 1.05 7.36 -22.66
CA ALA A 212 0.50 7.78 -21.37
C ALA A 212 -0.63 8.80 -21.52
N ALA A 213 -0.49 9.77 -22.43
CA ALA A 213 -1.55 10.73 -22.73
C ALA A 213 -2.81 10.07 -23.29
N ARG A 214 -2.68 9.06 -24.16
CA ARG A 214 -3.82 8.33 -24.73
C ARG A 214 -4.48 7.40 -23.72
N GLY A 215 -3.68 6.66 -22.95
CA GLY A 215 -4.16 5.71 -21.94
C GLY A 215 -4.61 6.38 -20.64
N GLY A 216 -4.40 7.68 -20.49
CA GLY A 216 -4.79 8.43 -19.28
C GLY A 216 -4.01 8.02 -18.03
N TYR A 217 -2.75 7.59 -18.20
CA TYR A 217 -1.91 7.14 -17.10
C TYR A 217 -0.65 8.00 -16.90
N HIS A 218 0.03 7.80 -15.76
CA HIS A 218 1.25 8.52 -15.39
C HIS A 218 2.43 7.56 -15.22
N VAL A 219 3.62 8.00 -15.64
CA VAL A 219 4.86 7.23 -15.53
C VAL A 219 5.95 8.03 -14.80
N ALA A 220 6.44 7.51 -13.67
CA ALA A 220 7.61 8.02 -12.99
C ALA A 220 8.88 7.31 -13.49
N ILE A 221 9.91 8.06 -13.86
CA ILE A 221 11.23 7.53 -14.17
C ILE A 221 12.08 7.59 -12.91
N ALA A 222 12.33 6.42 -12.31
CA ALA A 222 13.20 6.26 -11.16
C ALA A 222 14.66 6.25 -11.65
N SER A 223 15.23 7.47 -11.71
CA SER A 223 16.58 7.69 -12.24
C SER A 223 17.60 7.72 -11.11
N THR A 224 18.79 7.19 -11.38
CA THR A 224 19.89 7.14 -10.42
C THR A 224 20.57 8.51 -10.30
N PRO A 225 20.73 9.09 -9.10
CA PRO A 225 21.31 10.41 -8.94
C PRO A 225 22.72 10.62 -9.51
N ILE A 226 23.54 9.58 -9.62
CA ILE A 226 24.85 9.67 -10.28
C ILE A 226 24.76 10.13 -11.74
N ASP A 227 23.64 9.85 -12.42
CA ASP A 227 23.38 10.22 -13.82
C ASP A 227 22.83 11.65 -13.96
N TYR A 228 22.60 12.36 -12.86
CA TYR A 228 22.06 13.72 -12.87
C TYR A 228 23.05 14.81 -13.29
N GLY A 229 24.26 14.42 -13.72
CA GLY A 229 25.27 15.35 -14.21
C GLY A 229 24.91 15.99 -15.57
N PHE A 230 24.01 15.38 -16.33
CA PHE A 230 23.60 15.88 -17.64
C PHE A 230 22.13 15.54 -17.92
N VAL A 231 21.41 16.46 -18.56
CA VAL A 231 20.05 16.25 -19.06
C VAL A 231 19.99 16.72 -20.50
N HIS A 232 19.60 15.83 -21.42
CA HIS A 232 19.45 16.15 -22.82
C HIS A 232 18.37 17.23 -23.01
N PRO A 233 18.64 18.34 -23.74
CA PRO A 233 17.72 19.47 -23.84
C PRO A 233 16.31 19.09 -24.33
N ALA A 234 16.22 18.14 -25.26
CA ALA A 234 14.92 17.67 -25.76
C ALA A 234 14.18 16.78 -24.74
N ALA A 235 14.91 15.98 -23.93
CA ALA A 235 14.28 15.21 -22.85
C ALA A 235 13.78 16.16 -21.76
N ARG A 236 14.57 17.18 -21.40
CA ARG A 236 14.14 18.27 -20.52
C ARG A 236 12.87 18.95 -21.00
N ALA A 237 12.84 19.37 -22.27
CA ALA A 237 11.67 20.04 -22.84
C ALA A 237 10.44 19.12 -22.84
N LEU A 238 10.62 17.84 -23.16
CA LEU A 238 9.54 16.85 -23.14
C LEU A 238 8.94 16.69 -21.74
N PHE A 239 9.77 16.50 -20.71
CA PHE A 239 9.29 16.33 -19.33
C PHE A 239 8.62 17.60 -18.79
N ALA A 240 9.20 18.77 -19.08
CA ALA A 240 8.63 20.05 -18.65
C ALA A 240 7.24 20.32 -19.28
N ALA A 241 7.02 19.87 -20.51
CA ALA A 241 5.75 20.05 -21.22
C ALA A 241 4.66 19.03 -20.86
N HIS A 242 5.01 17.90 -20.22
CA HIS A 242 4.10 16.77 -20.01
C HIS A 242 4.10 16.28 -18.56
N THR A 243 4.09 17.21 -17.60
CA THR A 243 4.11 16.91 -16.16
C THR A 243 2.92 16.08 -15.68
N GLY A 244 1.82 16.04 -16.45
CA GLY A 244 0.69 15.16 -16.19
C GLY A 244 0.93 13.68 -16.56
N GLN A 245 1.86 13.40 -17.47
CA GLN A 245 2.10 12.04 -18.00
C GLN A 245 3.43 11.45 -17.54
N ILE A 246 4.44 12.28 -17.26
CA ILE A 246 5.78 11.80 -16.91
C ILE A 246 6.43 12.65 -15.82
N SER A 247 7.10 11.99 -14.87
CA SER A 247 7.87 12.64 -13.82
C SER A 247 9.18 11.91 -13.53
N LEU A 248 10.03 12.49 -12.69
CA LEU A 248 11.21 11.83 -12.13
C LEU A 248 10.90 11.24 -10.74
N ALA A 249 11.77 10.34 -10.28
CA ALA A 249 11.87 9.85 -8.91
C ALA A 249 13.35 9.48 -8.63
N VAL A 250 13.72 9.31 -7.36
CA VAL A 250 15.09 8.98 -6.96
C VAL A 250 15.26 7.46 -6.94
N HIS A 251 16.30 6.91 -7.58
CA HIS A 251 16.62 5.48 -7.53
C HIS A 251 18.02 5.20 -6.95
N GLY A 252 18.11 5.13 -5.62
CA GLY A 252 19.38 5.02 -4.90
C GLY A 252 20.20 6.31 -4.94
N ASN A 253 21.52 6.18 -5.04
CA ASN A 253 22.43 7.30 -5.26
C ASN A 253 23.45 6.99 -6.37
N ASN A 254 24.15 5.87 -6.26
CA ASN A 254 25.09 5.32 -7.24
C ASN A 254 24.58 4.01 -7.86
N HIS A 255 23.50 3.42 -7.31
CA HIS A 255 22.91 2.15 -7.75
C HIS A 255 23.88 0.97 -7.59
N GLU A 256 24.74 0.99 -6.57
CA GLU A 256 25.59 -0.14 -6.19
C GLU A 256 24.76 -1.29 -5.59
N ARG A 257 25.23 -2.54 -5.77
CA ARG A 257 24.59 -3.68 -5.11
C ARG A 257 24.67 -3.48 -3.60
N HIS A 258 23.56 -3.68 -2.91
CA HIS A 258 23.43 -3.43 -1.47
C HIS A 258 23.71 -1.98 -1.04
N GLU A 259 23.59 -0.99 -1.93
CA GLU A 259 23.89 0.42 -1.59
C GLU A 259 23.10 0.91 -0.37
N LEU A 260 21.80 0.61 -0.31
CA LEU A 260 20.92 1.08 0.76
C LEU A 260 20.78 0.09 1.92
N SER A 261 21.15 -1.18 1.74
CA SER A 261 21.05 -2.24 2.75
C SER A 261 22.39 -2.58 3.41
N GLY A 262 23.50 -2.32 2.73
CA GLY A 262 24.86 -2.69 3.13
C GLY A 262 25.60 -1.65 3.98
N VAL A 263 24.96 -0.50 4.28
CA VAL A 263 25.55 0.55 5.13
C VAL A 263 25.87 0.02 6.53
N ARG A 264 27.03 0.42 7.05
CA ARG A 264 27.58 -0.08 8.33
C ARG A 264 27.49 0.93 9.47
N SER A 265 27.21 2.19 9.16
CA SER A 265 27.08 3.25 10.15
C SER A 265 26.03 4.29 9.75
N GLU A 266 25.54 5.02 10.73
CA GLU A 266 24.63 6.15 10.50
C GLU A 266 25.28 7.25 9.65
N ALA A 267 26.54 7.59 9.92
CA ALA A 267 27.27 8.60 9.15
C ALA A 267 27.38 8.24 7.66
N GLU A 268 27.60 6.97 7.35
CA GLU A 268 27.62 6.46 5.98
C GLU A 268 26.22 6.59 5.33
N ALA A 269 25.17 6.18 6.03
CA ALA A 269 23.79 6.29 5.54
C ALA A 269 23.41 7.75 5.25
N LEU A 270 23.71 8.68 6.17
CA LEU A 270 23.47 10.11 6.02
C LEU A 270 24.28 10.69 4.85
N ALA A 271 25.55 10.31 4.68
CA ALA A 271 26.37 10.79 3.57
C ALA A 271 25.82 10.36 2.20
N ILE A 272 25.35 9.10 2.06
CA ILE A 272 24.74 8.59 0.83
C ILE A 272 23.43 9.32 0.53
N ALA A 273 22.52 9.40 1.51
CA ALA A 273 21.22 10.06 1.34
C ALA A 273 21.37 11.57 1.05
N ALA A 274 22.27 12.26 1.75
CA ALA A 274 22.56 13.67 1.51
C ALA A 274 23.16 13.90 0.11
N GLN A 275 24.05 13.01 -0.36
CA GLN A 275 24.57 13.10 -1.72
C GLN A 275 23.48 12.91 -2.78
N ALA A 276 22.51 12.01 -2.55
CA ALA A 276 21.37 11.82 -3.45
C ALA A 276 20.53 13.11 -3.55
N ILE A 277 20.27 13.78 -2.42
CA ILE A 277 19.57 15.08 -2.37
C ILE A 277 20.35 16.13 -3.15
N ARG A 278 21.64 16.36 -2.84
CA ARG A 278 22.45 17.38 -3.51
C ARG A 278 22.53 17.18 -5.03
N ARG A 279 22.65 15.92 -5.48
CA ARG A 279 22.65 15.59 -6.91
C ARG A 279 21.30 15.88 -7.55
N SER A 280 20.21 15.54 -6.87
CA SER A 280 18.84 15.85 -7.32
C SER A 280 18.65 17.35 -7.44
N GLU A 281 18.97 18.11 -6.40
CA GLU A 281 18.85 19.58 -6.41
C GLU A 281 19.71 20.24 -7.49
N ARG A 282 20.92 19.73 -7.74
CA ARG A 282 21.76 20.22 -8.81
C ARG A 282 21.06 20.06 -10.17
N LEU A 283 20.47 18.90 -10.44
CA LEU A 283 19.67 18.69 -11.65
C LEU A 283 18.47 19.63 -11.68
N GLU A 284 17.77 19.81 -10.57
CA GLU A 284 16.60 20.71 -10.50
C GLU A 284 17.00 22.15 -10.83
N ARG A 285 18.11 22.65 -10.25
CA ARG A 285 18.65 23.99 -10.54
C ARG A 285 19.09 24.14 -12.01
N GLN A 286 19.69 23.11 -12.59
CA GLN A 286 20.24 23.18 -13.97
C GLN A 286 19.18 22.97 -15.06
N SER A 287 18.19 22.13 -14.79
CA SER A 287 17.20 21.71 -15.79
C SER A 287 15.82 22.35 -15.58
N GLY A 288 15.50 22.82 -14.37
CA GLY A 288 14.16 23.25 -14.00
C GLY A 288 13.15 22.11 -13.80
N LEU A 289 13.55 20.85 -14.04
CA LEU A 289 12.74 19.68 -13.71
C LEU A 289 12.67 19.50 -12.19
N ARG A 290 11.62 18.84 -11.71
CA ARG A 290 11.47 18.48 -10.29
C ARG A 290 11.79 17.00 -10.08
N VAL A 291 12.47 16.71 -8.99
CA VAL A 291 12.74 15.34 -8.53
C VAL A 291 12.09 15.17 -7.15
N PRO A 292 10.87 14.59 -7.08
CA PRO A 292 10.24 14.24 -5.81
C PRO A 292 11.20 13.48 -4.91
N ARG A 293 11.19 13.77 -3.61
CA ARG A 293 12.04 13.06 -2.63
C ARG A 293 11.41 11.72 -2.25
N VAL A 294 11.05 10.94 -3.26
CA VAL A 294 10.55 9.57 -3.12
C VAL A 294 11.67 8.64 -3.59
N MET A 295 12.23 7.87 -2.66
CA MET A 295 13.30 6.90 -2.93
C MET A 295 12.68 5.59 -3.43
N CYS A 296 12.90 5.23 -4.68
CA CYS A 296 12.66 3.88 -5.20
C CYS A 296 13.88 3.03 -4.87
N ALA A 297 13.75 2.00 -4.03
CA ALA A 297 14.88 1.23 -3.54
C ALA A 297 15.52 0.39 -4.66
N PRO A 298 16.79 0.61 -5.02
CA PRO A 298 17.50 -0.30 -5.92
C PRO A 298 17.47 -1.72 -5.37
N HIS A 299 17.18 -2.68 -6.25
CA HIS A 299 17.09 -4.10 -5.88
C HIS A 299 16.04 -4.41 -4.78
N GLU A 300 15.07 -3.52 -4.53
CA GLU A 300 14.08 -3.61 -3.44
C GLU A 300 14.65 -3.61 -2.01
N GLU A 301 15.91 -3.21 -1.89
CA GLU A 301 16.69 -3.29 -0.65
C GLU A 301 16.86 -1.90 0.00
N CYS A 302 16.57 -1.80 1.30
CA CYS A 302 16.88 -0.63 2.11
C CYS A 302 16.90 -1.02 3.59
N GLY A 303 18.04 -0.90 4.25
CA GLY A 303 18.19 -1.25 5.67
C GLY A 303 17.66 -0.17 6.61
N ARG A 304 17.47 -0.52 7.90
CA ARG A 304 16.91 0.39 8.91
C ARG A 304 17.71 1.69 9.06
N LEU A 305 19.05 1.61 9.11
CA LEU A 305 19.94 2.80 9.18
C LEU A 305 19.69 3.76 8.01
N MET A 306 19.51 3.22 6.80
CA MET A 306 19.22 4.03 5.62
C MET A 306 17.81 4.63 5.68
N GLN A 307 16.80 3.87 6.12
CA GLN A 307 15.44 4.39 6.29
C GLN A 307 15.41 5.56 7.29
N THR A 308 16.11 5.44 8.43
CA THR A 308 16.30 6.52 9.39
C THR A 308 16.96 7.74 8.75
N ALA A 309 18.07 7.56 8.02
CA ALA A 309 18.79 8.64 7.37
C ALA A 309 17.91 9.37 6.33
N LEU A 310 17.17 8.62 5.50
CA LEU A 310 16.23 9.16 4.52
C LEU A 310 15.15 10.01 5.20
N PHE A 311 14.57 9.53 6.31
CA PHE A 311 13.56 10.29 7.05
C PHE A 311 14.13 11.57 7.66
N ARG A 312 15.30 11.51 8.33
CA ARG A 312 15.96 12.65 8.95
C ARG A 312 16.35 13.74 7.95
N LEU A 313 16.68 13.36 6.72
CA LEU A 313 17.02 14.28 5.62
C LEU A 313 15.81 14.72 4.79
N GLY A 314 14.59 14.31 5.17
CA GLY A 314 13.35 14.84 4.59
C GLY A 314 12.88 14.16 3.30
N PHE A 315 13.24 12.89 3.07
CA PHE A 315 12.56 12.10 2.04
C PHE A 315 11.09 11.92 2.38
N ASP A 316 10.22 12.06 1.38
CA ASP A 316 8.78 12.01 1.55
C ASP A 316 8.25 10.58 1.72
N ALA A 317 8.90 9.62 1.05
CA ALA A 317 8.60 8.19 1.15
C ALA A 317 9.75 7.33 0.61
N LEU A 318 9.73 6.05 0.99
CA LEU A 318 10.43 4.95 0.34
C LEU A 318 9.43 4.14 -0.48
N CYS A 319 9.83 3.66 -1.65
CA CYS A 319 9.03 2.78 -2.50
C CYS A 319 9.80 1.48 -2.74
N LYS A 320 9.21 0.35 -2.32
CA LYS A 320 9.77 -0.99 -2.48
C LYS A 320 8.69 -2.08 -2.44
N GLU A 321 9.02 -3.28 -2.90
CA GLU A 321 8.15 -4.45 -2.73
C GLU A 321 7.87 -4.70 -1.23
N PRO A 322 6.63 -5.10 -0.87
CA PRO A 322 6.27 -5.40 0.52
C PRO A 322 7.05 -6.61 1.04
N SER A 323 7.37 -6.60 2.34
CA SER A 323 7.90 -7.79 3.01
C SER A 323 6.76 -8.73 3.38
N TRP A 324 6.90 -10.02 3.06
CA TRP A 324 5.96 -11.08 3.48
C TRP A 324 6.32 -11.70 4.83
N ARG A 325 7.35 -11.17 5.48
CA ARG A 325 7.74 -11.51 6.85
C ARG A 325 7.84 -10.25 7.67
N VAL A 326 7.29 -10.30 8.87
CA VAL A 326 7.33 -9.22 9.85
C VAL A 326 8.50 -9.46 10.79
N SER A 327 9.39 -8.48 10.95
CA SER A 327 10.35 -8.50 12.07
C SER A 327 9.59 -8.09 13.33
N HIS A 328 9.54 -8.97 14.33
CA HIS A 328 9.06 -8.64 15.67
C HIS A 328 10.10 -7.77 16.38
N ASP A 329 10.27 -6.53 15.94
CA ASP A 329 10.85 -5.52 16.81
C ASP A 329 9.80 -5.27 17.90
N ALA A 330 10.16 -5.50 19.17
CA ALA A 330 9.27 -5.29 20.31
C ALA A 330 8.64 -3.87 20.33
N ASP A 331 9.24 -2.94 19.59
CA ASP A 331 8.88 -1.54 19.48
C ASP A 331 7.89 -1.21 18.34
N ASN A 332 7.48 -2.18 17.50
CA ASN A 332 6.51 -1.94 16.41
C ASN A 332 5.37 -2.97 16.35
N PRO A 333 4.34 -2.85 17.23
CA PRO A 333 3.17 -3.74 17.18
C PRO A 333 2.35 -3.62 15.89
N GLU A 334 2.45 -2.50 15.15
CA GLU A 334 1.74 -2.28 13.89
C GLU A 334 2.40 -3.01 12.70
N ALA A 335 3.57 -3.62 12.89
CA ALA A 335 4.26 -4.33 11.83
C ALA A 335 3.45 -5.52 11.27
N VAL A 336 2.52 -6.09 12.05
CA VAL A 336 1.57 -7.11 11.57
C VAL A 336 0.61 -6.59 10.48
N LEU A 337 0.43 -5.27 10.37
CA LEU A 337 -0.36 -4.61 9.33
C LEU A 337 0.45 -4.29 8.06
N THR A 338 1.65 -4.83 7.91
CA THR A 338 2.45 -4.68 6.67
C THR A 338 1.62 -5.07 5.44
N GLY A 339 1.44 -4.11 4.52
CA GLY A 339 0.65 -4.29 3.30
C GLY A 339 -0.87 -4.31 3.49
N TRP A 340 -1.37 -4.02 4.69
CA TRP A 340 -2.79 -3.84 4.99
C TRP A 340 -3.25 -2.39 4.82
N GLU A 341 -2.40 -1.45 5.19
CA GLU A 341 -2.65 0.00 5.14
C GLU A 341 -1.95 0.66 3.93
N PRO A 342 -2.37 1.89 3.52
CA PRO A 342 -1.83 2.57 2.34
C PRO A 342 -0.31 2.75 2.30
N ALA A 343 0.34 2.81 3.47
CA ALA A 343 1.78 2.73 3.62
C ALA A 343 2.11 2.13 5.00
N GLN A 344 3.32 1.57 5.12
CA GLN A 344 3.88 1.21 6.42
C GLN A 344 4.89 2.27 6.86
N THR A 345 4.88 2.69 8.13
CA THR A 345 5.93 3.57 8.65
C THR A 345 7.08 2.72 9.21
N LEU A 346 8.28 2.86 8.65
CA LEU A 346 9.50 2.21 9.14
C LEU A 346 10.56 3.26 9.45
N ALA A 347 11.04 3.28 10.70
CA ALA A 347 12.01 4.27 11.18
C ALA A 347 11.62 5.73 10.85
N GLY A 348 10.32 6.04 10.98
CA GLY A 348 9.71 7.33 10.69
C GLY A 348 9.39 7.58 9.22
N LEU A 349 9.94 6.76 8.31
CA LEU A 349 9.74 6.89 6.87
C LEU A 349 8.53 6.08 6.40
N PRO A 350 7.55 6.71 5.71
CA PRO A 350 6.48 5.98 5.05
C PRO A 350 7.01 5.16 3.88
N VAL A 351 6.61 3.90 3.82
CA VAL A 351 6.99 2.91 2.80
C VAL A 351 5.77 2.58 1.96
N LEU A 352 5.80 3.06 0.72
CA LEU A 352 4.79 2.81 -0.29
C LEU A 352 5.07 1.46 -0.97
N PRO A 353 4.13 0.49 -0.91
CA PRO A 353 4.33 -0.78 -1.57
C PRO A 353 4.27 -0.62 -3.09
N ARG A 354 5.27 -1.14 -3.81
CA ARG A 354 5.24 -1.31 -5.26
C ARG A 354 5.25 -2.78 -5.67
N TYR A 355 4.80 -3.05 -6.88
CA TYR A 355 4.60 -4.39 -7.40
C TYR A 355 5.06 -4.47 -8.85
N ARG A 356 5.55 -5.63 -9.29
CA ARG A 356 5.94 -5.81 -10.69
C ARG A 356 4.74 -5.63 -11.62
N LEU A 357 4.99 -5.02 -12.78
CA LEU A 357 3.98 -4.79 -13.83
C LEU A 357 3.21 -6.06 -14.22
N LEU A 358 3.93 -7.17 -14.39
CA LEU A 358 3.38 -8.48 -14.77
C LEU A 358 3.22 -9.41 -13.55
N GLY A 359 2.85 -8.83 -12.40
CA GLY A 359 2.61 -9.57 -11.16
C GLY A 359 1.26 -10.30 -11.14
N ASP A 360 0.87 -10.74 -9.95
CA ASP A 360 -0.43 -11.39 -9.72
C ASP A 360 -1.60 -10.43 -9.96
N GLU A 361 -2.35 -10.67 -11.04
CA GLU A 361 -3.52 -9.89 -11.44
C GLU A 361 -4.67 -9.99 -10.43
N GLU A 362 -4.87 -11.17 -9.83
CA GLU A 362 -5.95 -11.40 -8.86
C GLU A 362 -5.67 -10.61 -7.56
N ASP A 363 -4.39 -10.43 -7.21
CA ASP A 363 -4.00 -9.63 -6.05
C ASP A 363 -4.35 -8.13 -6.17
N LEU A 364 -4.52 -7.60 -7.41
CA LEU A 364 -5.00 -6.23 -7.62
C LEU A 364 -6.39 -6.01 -7.04
N VAL A 365 -7.24 -7.05 -7.02
CA VAL A 365 -8.58 -6.98 -6.41
C VAL A 365 -8.46 -6.72 -4.91
N PHE A 366 -7.56 -7.43 -4.22
CA PHE A 366 -7.37 -7.27 -2.78
C PHE A 366 -6.70 -5.95 -2.41
N ARG A 367 -5.69 -5.52 -3.19
CA ARG A 367 -5.08 -4.19 -3.03
C ARG A 367 -6.12 -3.08 -3.18
N SER A 368 -6.95 -3.18 -4.21
CA SER A 368 -8.05 -2.24 -4.44
C SER A 368 -9.07 -2.30 -3.31
N TYR A 369 -9.40 -3.49 -2.80
CA TYR A 369 -10.33 -3.68 -1.68
C TYR A 369 -9.83 -3.06 -0.38
N LEU A 370 -8.51 -3.03 -0.17
CA LEU A 370 -7.84 -2.38 0.94
C LEU A 370 -7.52 -0.89 0.68
N ASN A 371 -7.89 -0.34 -0.48
CA ASN A 371 -7.60 1.05 -0.89
C ASN A 371 -6.09 1.38 -0.90
N LEU A 372 -5.25 0.40 -1.22
CA LEU A 372 -3.81 0.59 -1.37
C LEU A 372 -3.52 1.36 -2.67
N PRO A 373 -2.47 2.21 -2.70
CA PRO A 373 -1.97 2.74 -3.95
C PRO A 373 -1.49 1.61 -4.87
N ILE A 374 -1.79 1.70 -6.16
CA ILE A 374 -1.35 0.73 -7.18
C ILE A 374 -0.09 1.28 -7.87
N LEU A 375 1.08 0.96 -7.30
CA LEU A 375 2.38 1.31 -7.87
C LEU A 375 2.95 0.11 -8.63
N LEU A 376 2.99 0.21 -9.96
CA LEU A 376 3.47 -0.86 -10.83
C LEU A 376 4.84 -0.51 -11.39
N TYR A 377 5.87 -1.27 -11.03
CA TYR A 377 7.23 -1.03 -11.48
C TYR A 377 7.70 -2.06 -12.52
N PHE A 378 8.59 -1.62 -13.40
CA PHE A 378 9.19 -2.43 -14.46
C PHE A 378 10.50 -1.78 -14.93
N HIS A 379 11.20 -2.45 -15.83
CA HIS A 379 12.44 -1.98 -16.44
C HIS A 379 12.26 -1.80 -17.93
N HIS A 380 13.25 -1.16 -18.58
CA HIS A 380 13.15 -0.87 -20.00
C HIS A 380 12.94 -2.10 -20.89
N TRP A 381 13.46 -3.29 -20.52
CA TRP A 381 13.30 -4.51 -21.33
C TRP A 381 11.88 -5.07 -21.30
N ASP A 382 11.07 -4.73 -20.28
CA ASP A 382 9.66 -5.12 -20.23
C ASP A 382 8.85 -4.43 -21.35
N LEU A 383 9.40 -3.37 -21.97
CA LEU A 383 8.85 -2.71 -23.16
C LEU A 383 9.44 -3.22 -24.48
N ALA A 384 10.17 -4.35 -24.49
CA ALA A 384 10.74 -4.89 -25.73
C ALA A 384 9.67 -5.19 -26.80
N GLY A 385 8.48 -5.61 -26.36
CA GLY A 385 7.31 -5.83 -27.22
C GLY A 385 6.54 -4.55 -27.59
N GLY A 386 6.90 -3.39 -27.02
CA GLY A 386 6.20 -2.12 -27.18
C GLY A 386 5.49 -1.63 -25.91
N PRO A 387 5.05 -0.37 -25.86
CA PRO A 387 4.37 0.24 -24.71
C PRO A 387 2.94 -0.30 -24.46
N GLU A 388 2.38 -1.09 -25.37
CA GLU A 388 1.00 -1.62 -25.30
C GLU A 388 0.76 -2.49 -24.06
N VAL A 389 1.82 -3.07 -23.48
CA VAL A 389 1.76 -3.77 -22.19
C VAL A 389 1.26 -2.86 -21.06
N LEU A 390 1.53 -1.55 -21.14
CA LEU A 390 1.08 -0.57 -20.17
C LEU A 390 -0.41 -0.27 -20.29
N ASP A 391 -0.97 -0.29 -21.50
CA ASP A 391 -2.42 -0.15 -21.70
C ASP A 391 -3.14 -1.36 -21.11
N ALA A 392 -2.66 -2.57 -21.39
CA ALA A 392 -3.25 -3.80 -20.83
C ALA A 392 -3.23 -3.81 -19.29
N ALA A 393 -2.12 -3.38 -18.69
CA ALA A 393 -2.01 -3.24 -17.24
C ALA A 393 -2.91 -2.12 -16.69
N ALA A 394 -2.97 -0.96 -17.35
CA ALA A 394 -3.82 0.14 -16.93
C ALA A 394 -5.31 -0.24 -17.00
N ASP A 395 -5.72 -0.93 -18.06
CA ASP A 395 -7.07 -1.47 -18.21
C ASP A 395 -7.39 -2.47 -17.09
N LEU A 396 -6.45 -3.34 -16.72
CA LEU A 396 -6.64 -4.27 -15.61
C LEU A 396 -6.89 -3.55 -14.28
N VAL A 397 -6.08 -2.53 -13.98
CA VAL A 397 -6.23 -1.69 -12.79
C VAL A 397 -7.59 -0.98 -12.81
N ASN A 398 -7.93 -0.35 -13.93
CA ASN A 398 -9.17 0.41 -14.09
C ASN A 398 -10.43 -0.48 -14.12
N ARG A 399 -10.32 -1.74 -14.54
CA ARG A 399 -11.41 -2.74 -14.50
C ARG A 399 -11.85 -3.06 -13.09
N VAL A 400 -10.98 -2.97 -12.08
CA VAL A 400 -11.37 -3.19 -10.68
C VAL A 400 -12.13 -1.99 -10.16
N ARG A 401 -11.62 -0.79 -10.44
CA ARG A 401 -12.24 0.52 -10.20
C ARG A 401 -11.46 1.58 -10.98
N PRO A 402 -12.06 2.69 -11.44
CA PRO A 402 -11.29 3.80 -12.00
C PRO A 402 -10.26 4.33 -10.98
N HIS A 403 -9.02 4.53 -11.42
CA HIS A 403 -7.94 5.11 -10.61
C HIS A 403 -7.50 6.47 -11.16
N ASP A 404 -7.15 7.37 -10.25
CA ASP A 404 -6.43 8.59 -10.58
C ASP A 404 -4.95 8.25 -10.80
N TRP A 405 -4.51 8.33 -12.05
CA TRP A 405 -3.13 8.12 -12.40
C TRP A 405 -2.32 9.40 -12.22
N MET A 406 -1.31 9.37 -11.35
CA MET A 406 -0.62 10.59 -10.90
C MET A 406 0.85 10.37 -10.59
N SER A 407 1.58 11.47 -10.41
CA SER A 407 2.99 11.44 -10.00
C SER A 407 3.16 10.86 -8.59
N LEU A 408 4.35 10.34 -8.28
CA LEU A 408 4.65 9.87 -6.91
C LEU A 408 4.56 11.01 -5.88
N ALA A 409 4.83 12.26 -6.28
CA ALA A 409 4.66 13.42 -5.40
C ALA A 409 3.19 13.68 -5.05
N ASP A 410 2.31 13.64 -6.04
CA ASP A 410 0.87 13.84 -5.83
C ASP A 410 0.24 12.66 -5.09
N LEU A 411 0.75 11.45 -5.34
CA LEU A 411 0.37 10.26 -4.60
C LEU A 411 0.74 10.39 -3.12
N CYS A 412 1.96 10.80 -2.78
CA CYS A 412 2.33 11.11 -1.39
C CYS A 412 1.40 12.16 -0.78
N ARG A 413 1.15 13.26 -1.50
CA ARG A 413 0.28 14.35 -1.02
C ARG A 413 -1.15 13.93 -0.72
N SER A 414 -1.64 12.90 -1.38
CA SER A 414 -3.00 12.37 -1.19
C SER A 414 -3.04 11.09 -0.36
N ASN A 415 -1.90 10.58 0.13
CA ASN A 415 -1.83 9.34 0.90
C ASN A 415 -2.21 9.57 2.38
N VAL A 416 -3.50 9.83 2.61
CA VAL A 416 -4.02 10.19 3.94
C VAL A 416 -5.44 9.69 4.12
N VAL A 417 -5.71 9.01 5.23
CA VAL A 417 -7.08 8.69 5.64
C VAL A 417 -7.58 9.76 6.60
N SER A 418 -8.88 10.03 6.56
CA SER A 418 -9.47 10.99 7.48
C SER A 418 -10.85 10.55 7.94
N ARG A 419 -11.28 10.96 9.13
CA ARG A 419 -12.61 10.67 9.64
C ARG A 419 -13.16 11.90 10.31
N ARG A 420 -14.46 12.13 10.13
CA ARG A 420 -15.16 13.26 10.72
C ARG A 420 -15.98 12.84 11.93
N THR A 421 -15.83 13.59 13.02
CA THR A 421 -16.61 13.43 14.25
C THR A 421 -17.11 14.80 14.72
N GLY A 422 -18.34 15.15 14.34
CA GLY A 422 -18.89 16.49 14.60
C GLY A 422 -18.06 17.57 13.90
N GLU A 423 -17.50 18.49 14.68
CA GLU A 423 -16.61 19.57 14.23
C GLU A 423 -15.12 19.18 14.22
N THR A 424 -14.79 17.92 14.51
CA THR A 424 -13.41 17.42 14.54
C THR A 424 -13.11 16.60 13.30
N LEU A 425 -12.02 16.94 12.59
CA LEU A 425 -11.43 16.13 11.53
C LEU A 425 -10.23 15.36 12.10
N VAL A 426 -10.36 14.05 12.20
CA VAL A 426 -9.24 13.15 12.57
C VAL A 426 -8.53 12.75 11.28
N VAL A 427 -7.21 12.84 11.26
CA VAL A 427 -6.38 12.59 10.08
C VAL A 427 -5.25 11.64 10.44
N ARG A 428 -4.99 10.65 9.59
CA ARG A 428 -3.83 9.78 9.71
C ARG A 428 -3.02 9.80 8.40
N PRO A 429 -1.80 10.39 8.40
CA PRO A 429 -0.96 10.49 7.22
C PRO A 429 -0.23 9.16 6.95
N TYR A 430 -0.17 8.77 5.68
CA TYR A 430 0.61 7.63 5.16
C TYR A 430 1.71 8.07 4.20
N ALA A 431 2.09 9.35 4.23
CA ALA A 431 3.27 9.91 3.58
C ALA A 431 3.79 11.06 4.44
N ARG A 432 5.07 11.41 4.30
CA ARG A 432 5.67 12.47 5.12
C ARG A 432 4.94 13.79 4.95
N ARG A 433 4.49 14.11 3.74
CA ARG A 433 3.74 15.32 3.42
C ARG A 433 2.41 14.92 2.79
N VAL A 434 1.32 15.25 3.45
CA VAL A 434 -0.04 15.02 2.97
C VAL A 434 -0.85 16.30 3.00
N SER A 435 -1.92 16.30 2.23
CA SER A 435 -2.79 17.42 2.06
C SER A 435 -4.24 16.99 2.20
N VAL A 436 -4.98 17.64 3.10
CA VAL A 436 -6.37 17.31 3.39
C VAL A 436 -7.27 18.49 3.09
N ARG A 437 -8.44 18.19 2.54
CA ARG A 437 -9.53 19.17 2.44
C ARG A 437 -10.17 19.34 3.81
N VAL A 438 -10.50 20.58 4.15
CA VAL A 438 -11.10 20.93 5.44
C VAL A 438 -12.40 21.66 5.16
N ASP A 439 -13.51 21.11 5.63
CA ASP A 439 -14.82 21.76 5.50
C ASP A 439 -14.90 22.99 6.41
N ALA A 440 -15.70 23.98 6.01
CA ALA A 440 -15.77 25.29 6.67
C ALA A 440 -16.23 25.24 8.14
N ASP A 441 -16.91 24.18 8.54
CA ASP A 441 -17.45 23.97 9.89
C ASP A 441 -16.52 23.12 10.79
N VAL A 442 -15.38 22.64 10.28
CA VAL A 442 -14.36 21.98 11.09
C VAL A 442 -13.69 23.01 12.02
N ARG A 443 -13.73 22.73 13.32
CA ARG A 443 -13.13 23.57 14.38
C ARG A 443 -11.90 22.95 15.00
N ARG A 444 -11.66 21.65 14.80
CA ARG A 444 -10.50 20.92 15.33
C ARG A 444 -9.94 19.96 14.30
N ILE A 445 -8.62 19.93 14.13
CA ILE A 445 -7.92 18.85 13.43
C ILE A 445 -7.17 18.03 14.47
N VAL A 446 -7.30 16.71 14.42
CA VAL A 446 -6.52 15.77 15.23
C VAL A 446 -5.68 14.93 14.28
N VAL A 447 -4.36 15.01 14.36
CA VAL A 447 -3.47 14.17 13.57
C VAL A 447 -3.03 12.97 14.39
N GLU A 448 -3.41 11.76 13.97
CA GLU A 448 -2.93 10.48 14.49
C GLU A 448 -1.69 10.06 13.69
N ALA A 449 -0.53 9.98 14.33
CA ALA A 449 0.69 9.45 13.73
C ALA A 449 1.30 8.40 14.65
N ALA A 450 1.70 7.27 14.07
CA ALA A 450 2.31 6.18 14.82
C ALA A 450 3.57 6.68 15.56
N PRO A 451 3.80 6.24 16.81
CA PRO A 451 5.09 6.41 17.45
C PRO A 451 6.20 5.82 16.58
N SER A 452 7.37 6.44 16.58
CA SER A 452 8.50 5.97 15.80
C SER A 452 9.80 6.40 16.43
N GLU A 453 10.86 5.67 16.11
CA GLU A 453 12.25 6.05 16.37
C GLU A 453 12.96 6.28 15.02
N PRO A 454 13.48 7.49 14.75
CA PRO A 454 13.52 8.66 15.63
C PRO A 454 12.12 9.27 15.86
N PRO A 455 11.91 10.04 16.95
CA PRO A 455 10.64 10.68 17.24
C PRO A 455 10.14 11.54 16.09
N VAL A 456 8.83 11.51 15.86
CA VAL A 456 8.16 12.28 14.81
C VAL A 456 7.49 13.49 15.42
N GLU A 457 7.80 14.66 14.89
CA GLU A 457 7.03 15.88 15.06
C GLU A 457 6.04 16.03 13.91
N VAL A 458 4.84 16.51 14.22
CA VAL A 458 3.83 16.81 13.22
C VAL A 458 3.71 18.31 13.08
N ARG A 459 4.00 18.81 11.88
CA ARG A 459 3.70 20.18 11.47
C ARG A 459 2.39 20.20 10.72
N VAL A 460 1.49 21.10 11.07
CA VAL A 460 0.27 21.34 10.32
C VAL A 460 0.22 22.80 9.93
N SER A 461 0.06 23.04 8.63
CA SER A 461 0.01 24.36 8.04
C SER A 461 -1.33 24.56 7.34
N CYS A 462 -2.03 25.65 7.66
CA CYS A 462 -3.34 25.95 7.09
C CYS A 462 -3.48 27.47 6.89
N GLY A 463 -3.33 27.93 5.66
CA GLY A 463 -3.20 29.37 5.39
C GLY A 463 -1.98 29.95 6.09
N SER A 464 -2.18 30.94 6.97
CA SER A 464 -1.13 31.54 7.80
C SER A 464 -0.87 30.79 9.11
N LEU A 465 -1.71 29.83 9.50
CA LEU A 465 -1.54 29.05 10.71
C LEU A 465 -0.47 27.98 10.48
N SER A 466 0.48 27.85 11.40
CA SER A 466 1.44 26.73 11.44
C SER A 466 1.66 26.29 12.89
N THR A 467 1.36 25.02 13.18
CA THR A 467 1.55 24.43 14.51
C THR A 467 2.48 23.23 14.40
N LEU A 468 3.37 23.07 15.37
CA LEU A 468 4.31 21.94 15.49
C LEU A 468 4.13 21.30 16.86
N GLY A 469 4.10 19.97 16.91
CA GLY A 469 4.05 19.24 18.17
C GLY A 469 4.60 17.83 18.04
N LEU A 470 5.12 17.29 19.14
CA LEU A 470 5.59 15.91 19.22
C LEU A 470 4.42 14.93 19.06
N SER A 471 4.61 13.91 18.24
CA SER A 471 3.64 12.81 18.15
C SER A 471 3.76 11.91 19.38
N GLY A 472 2.92 12.14 20.39
CA GLY A 472 2.72 11.20 21.50
C GLY A 472 1.63 10.14 21.25
N ARG A 473 0.92 10.28 20.10
CA ARG A 473 -0.15 9.44 19.49
C ARG A 473 -1.15 10.29 18.72
N SER A 474 -1.41 11.52 19.20
CA SER A 474 -2.31 12.46 18.54
C SER A 474 -1.93 13.92 18.81
N LEU A 475 -1.94 14.78 17.79
CA LEU A 475 -1.79 16.23 17.92
C LEU A 475 -3.12 16.91 17.62
N MET A 476 -3.67 17.68 18.56
CA MET A 476 -4.89 18.47 18.36
C MET A 476 -4.56 19.91 18.03
N ILE A 477 -5.23 20.45 17.03
CA ILE A 477 -5.06 21.83 16.56
C ILE A 477 -6.44 22.48 16.51
N PRO A 478 -6.62 23.65 17.14
CA PRO A 478 -7.85 24.43 17.03
C PRO A 478 -7.86 25.28 15.76
N GLY A 479 -9.04 25.45 15.16
CA GLY A 479 -9.26 26.32 14.01
C GLY A 479 -9.47 27.80 14.38
N PRO A 480 -9.92 28.63 13.42
CA PRO A 480 -10.45 28.27 12.11
C PRO A 480 -9.40 27.79 11.11
N PHE A 481 -9.82 27.00 10.13
CA PHE A 481 -8.98 26.48 9.06
C PHE A 481 -9.40 27.06 7.70
N ALA A 482 -8.43 27.26 6.81
CA ALA A 482 -8.69 27.40 5.38
C ALA A 482 -9.24 26.07 4.81
N SER A 483 -9.70 26.07 3.56
CA SER A 483 -10.27 24.89 2.89
C SER A 483 -9.30 23.73 2.68
N ARG A 484 -8.02 23.94 2.96
CA ARG A 484 -6.94 22.98 2.78
C ARG A 484 -5.92 23.10 3.91
N ALA A 485 -5.54 21.97 4.50
CA ALA A 485 -4.44 21.88 5.45
C ALA A 485 -3.35 20.95 4.90
N GLU A 486 -2.10 21.38 5.04
CA GLU A 486 -0.91 20.58 4.76
C GLU A 486 -0.41 20.01 6.08
N ILE A 487 -0.15 18.71 6.12
CA ILE A 487 0.36 18.00 7.28
C ILE A 487 1.70 17.41 6.88
N GLU A 488 2.74 17.75 7.62
CA GLU A 488 4.11 17.29 7.41
C GLU A 488 4.61 16.58 8.67
N MET A 489 4.98 15.31 8.53
CA MET A 489 5.76 14.57 9.50
C MET A 489 7.23 14.94 9.35
N VAL A 490 7.85 15.34 10.46
CA VAL A 490 9.24 15.78 10.50
C VAL A 490 9.94 14.94 11.57
N SER A 491 11.19 14.53 11.32
CA SER A 491 11.98 13.96 12.41
C SER A 491 12.26 15.05 13.44
N ALA A 492 12.07 14.76 14.73
CA ALA A 492 12.55 15.64 15.81
C ALA A 492 14.06 15.88 15.73
N GLU A 493 14.77 14.99 15.03
CA GLU A 493 16.19 15.05 14.75
C GLU A 493 16.48 15.35 13.28
N ALA A 494 15.64 16.17 12.65
CA ALA A 494 15.80 16.56 11.25
C ALA A 494 17.18 17.20 11.00
N LEU A 495 17.76 16.86 9.85
CA LEU A 495 19.11 17.24 9.47
C LEU A 495 19.10 17.96 8.12
N SER A 496 20.06 18.85 7.92
CA SER A 496 20.34 19.42 6.60
C SER A 496 21.28 18.49 5.83
N ASP A 497 21.06 18.34 4.54
CA ASP A 497 21.98 17.58 3.68
C ASP A 497 23.34 18.30 3.54
N GLU A 498 23.41 19.61 3.74
CA GLU A 498 24.64 20.40 3.68
C GLU A 498 25.66 20.03 4.77
N THR A 499 25.22 19.46 5.89
CA THR A 499 26.11 19.12 7.01
C THR A 499 26.91 17.83 6.79
N PHE A 500 26.56 17.01 5.79
CA PHE A 500 27.21 15.72 5.56
C PHE A 500 28.07 15.74 4.30
N PRO A 501 29.40 15.56 4.41
CA PRO A 501 30.26 15.49 3.24
C PRO A 501 29.84 14.33 2.33
N PRO A 502 30.06 14.44 1.00
CA PRO A 502 29.81 13.32 0.10
C PRO A 502 30.68 12.12 0.49
N PRO A 503 30.20 10.88 0.26
CA PRO A 503 31.05 9.70 0.35
C PRO A 503 32.33 9.87 -0.49
N PRO A 504 33.45 9.24 -0.11
CA PRO A 504 34.71 9.33 -0.84
C PRO A 504 34.50 9.05 -2.34
N PRO A 505 35.11 9.85 -3.23
CA PRO A 505 34.92 9.67 -4.67
C PRO A 505 35.44 8.30 -5.09
N ARG A 506 34.58 7.51 -5.73
CA ARG A 506 34.92 6.21 -6.33
C ARG A 506 34.62 6.31 -7.82
N MET A 507 35.59 5.95 -8.67
CA MET A 507 35.37 5.94 -10.13
C MET A 507 34.50 4.77 -10.57
N TRP A 508 34.56 3.65 -9.83
CA TRP A 508 33.88 2.41 -10.22
C TRP A 508 32.38 2.56 -10.45
N PRO A 509 31.58 3.23 -9.59
CA PRO A 509 30.15 3.37 -9.85
C PRO A 509 29.82 4.12 -11.14
N ALA A 510 30.59 5.17 -11.47
CA ALA A 510 30.41 5.91 -12.72
C ALA A 510 30.76 5.05 -13.95
N VAL A 511 31.87 4.30 -13.89
CA VAL A 511 32.27 3.36 -14.94
C VAL A 511 31.20 2.28 -15.13
N ARG A 512 30.72 1.68 -14.03
CA ARG A 512 29.67 0.67 -14.06
C ARG A 512 28.39 1.22 -14.68
N ARG A 513 27.94 2.43 -14.30
CA ARG A 513 26.76 3.06 -14.90
C ARG A 513 26.91 3.31 -16.39
N ALA A 514 28.07 3.79 -16.84
CA ALA A 514 28.34 3.96 -18.27
C ALA A 514 28.32 2.64 -19.04
N MET A 515 28.86 1.55 -18.47
CA MET A 515 28.80 0.21 -19.05
C MET A 515 27.38 -0.34 -19.10
N THR A 516 26.61 -0.20 -18.01
CA THR A 516 25.20 -0.61 -17.94
C THR A 516 24.36 0.15 -18.94
N GLU A 517 24.47 1.49 -18.98
CA GLU A 517 23.77 2.32 -19.97
C GLU A 517 24.12 1.90 -21.40
N SER A 518 25.40 1.66 -21.69
CA SER A 518 25.83 1.20 -23.01
C SER A 518 25.21 -0.15 -23.38
N ARG A 519 25.26 -1.13 -22.46
CA ARG A 519 24.61 -2.44 -22.64
C ARG A 519 23.12 -2.28 -22.92
N ASP A 520 22.43 -1.50 -22.10
CA ASP A 520 20.98 -1.35 -22.16
C ASP A 520 20.55 -0.65 -23.45
N ARG A 521 21.28 0.39 -23.88
CA ARG A 521 21.07 1.08 -25.17
C ARG A 521 21.32 0.19 -26.38
N LEU A 522 22.25 -0.76 -26.29
CA LEU A 522 22.55 -1.71 -27.37
C LEU A 522 21.55 -2.88 -27.43
N GLY A 523 20.81 -3.16 -26.35
CA GLY A 523 19.83 -4.24 -26.27
C GLY A 523 18.85 -4.30 -27.46
N PRO A 524 18.13 -3.21 -27.78
CA PRO A 524 17.20 -3.18 -28.91
C PRO A 524 17.85 -3.46 -30.28
N LEU A 525 19.12 -3.10 -30.47
CA LEU A 525 19.84 -3.37 -31.72
C LEU A 525 20.21 -4.86 -31.81
N SER A 526 20.66 -5.45 -30.70
CA SER A 526 20.93 -6.88 -30.61
C SER A 526 19.68 -7.71 -30.92
N ASP A 527 18.54 -7.37 -30.33
CA ASP A 527 17.31 -8.15 -30.55
C ASP A 527 16.82 -8.09 -32.00
N ARG A 528 16.97 -6.93 -32.66
CA ARG A 528 16.67 -6.76 -34.10
C ARG A 528 17.63 -7.54 -34.99
N LEU A 529 18.91 -7.59 -34.66
CA LEU A 529 19.94 -8.26 -35.47
C LEU A 529 19.92 -9.78 -35.32
N TRP A 530 19.61 -10.28 -34.12
CA TRP A 530 19.69 -11.71 -33.78
C TRP A 530 18.32 -12.41 -33.73
N GLY A 531 17.23 -11.70 -34.06
CA GLY A 531 15.89 -12.28 -34.17
C GLY A 531 15.39 -12.94 -32.88
N ARG A 532 15.81 -12.47 -31.71
CA ARG A 532 15.33 -13.03 -30.44
C ARG A 532 13.85 -12.65 -30.29
N PRO A 533 12.92 -13.62 -30.18
CA PRO A 533 11.55 -13.29 -29.85
C PRO A 533 11.54 -12.59 -28.48
N ALA A 534 10.77 -11.52 -28.35
CA ALA A 534 10.54 -10.85 -27.08
C ALA A 534 10.18 -11.93 -26.04
N SER A 535 11.00 -12.08 -25.01
CA SER A 535 10.73 -13.04 -23.93
C SER A 535 9.41 -12.66 -23.28
N ARG A 536 8.44 -13.59 -23.36
CA ARG A 536 7.12 -13.47 -22.74
C ARG A 536 7.19 -13.46 -21.22
#